data_AF-A0A392RHN7-F1
#
_entry.id   AF-A0A392RHN7-F1
#
_cell.length_a   1.000
_cell.length_b   1.000
_cell.length_c   1.000
_cell.angle_alpha   90.00
_cell.angle_beta   90.00
_cell.angle_gamma   90.00
#
_symmetry.space_group_name_H-M   'P 1'
#
loop_
_entity.id
_entity.type
_entity.pdbx_description
1 polymer ?
#
loop_
_entity_poly.entity_id
_entity_poly.type
_entity_poly.pdbx_seq_one_letter_code
_entity_poly.pdbx_strand_id
1 'polypeptide(L)'
;MRLRRAQRRRNDPDEDVDAEIDCTLKQAANLNLELSEIGDDRLLTGCSVSRDGKMIATCSLTGASKLWSMPIVKKVSTFKGHTERATDVAYSPVHNHLATASADRTAKYWNDQGSLLRTFEGHV
;
A
#
# COMPACT_ATOMS: atom_id res chain seq x y z
N MET A 1 45.28 19.55 3.27
CA MET A 1 43.89 20.05 3.12
C MET A 1 43.06 19.26 2.07
N ARG A 2 43.14 17.91 2.04
CA ARG A 2 42.36 17.08 1.08
C ARG A 2 41.57 15.92 1.71
N LEU A 3 41.86 15.55 2.96
CA LEU A 3 41.21 14.41 3.62
C LEU A 3 39.87 14.76 4.30
N ARG A 4 39.63 16.03 4.68
CA ARG A 4 38.38 16.43 5.36
C ARG A 4 37.17 16.61 4.43
N ARG A 5 37.36 16.69 3.10
CA ARG A 5 36.26 16.83 2.13
C ARG A 5 35.60 15.49 1.78
N ALA A 6 36.32 14.38 1.91
CA ALA A 6 35.78 13.04 1.65
C ALA A 6 34.88 12.51 2.80
N GLN A 7 35.06 13.02 4.02
CA GLN A 7 34.28 12.61 5.19
C GLN A 7 32.93 13.33 5.35
N ARG A 8 32.64 14.33 4.50
CA ARG A 8 31.33 15.01 4.52
C ARG A 8 30.29 14.41 3.57
N ARG A 9 30.70 13.58 2.61
CA ARG A 9 29.75 12.87 1.71
C ARG A 9 29.20 11.57 2.28
N ARG A 10 29.89 10.99 3.28
CA ARG A 10 29.47 9.72 3.90
C ARG A 10 28.32 9.87 4.90
N ASN A 11 27.88 11.11 5.15
CA ASN A 11 26.79 11.44 6.07
C ASN A 11 25.67 12.25 5.36
N ASP A 12 25.71 12.34 4.03
CA ASP A 12 24.59 12.91 3.27
C ASP A 12 23.51 11.82 3.17
N PRO A 13 22.33 12.01 3.78
CA PRO A 13 21.28 10.97 3.85
C PRO A 13 20.68 10.61 2.49
N ASP A 14 21.03 11.35 1.43
CA ASP A 14 20.54 11.16 0.06
C ASP A 14 21.49 10.33 -0.82
N GLU A 15 22.73 10.05 -0.39
CA GLU A 15 23.71 9.23 -1.16
C GLU A 15 23.97 7.83 -0.57
N ASP A 16 23.41 7.52 0.61
CA ASP A 16 23.67 6.25 1.29
C ASP A 16 22.65 5.20 0.84
N VAL A 17 22.89 4.65 -0.35
CA VAL A 17 22.06 3.60 -0.98
C VAL A 17 21.88 2.40 -0.04
N ASP A 18 22.88 2.12 0.80
CA ASP A 18 22.82 1.07 1.82
C ASP A 18 21.81 1.39 2.94
N ALA A 19 21.63 2.67 3.30
CA ALA A 19 20.64 3.11 4.26
C ALA A 19 19.22 3.14 3.67
N GLU A 20 19.07 3.48 2.38
CA GLU A 20 17.80 3.38 1.67
C GLU A 20 17.40 1.90 1.47
N ILE A 21 18.36 1.02 1.19
CA ILE A 21 18.16 -0.43 1.13
C ILE A 21 17.81 -0.98 2.53
N ASP A 22 18.50 -0.57 3.60
CA ASP A 22 18.17 -1.03 4.96
C ASP A 22 16.81 -0.50 5.44
N CYS A 23 16.45 0.74 5.07
CA CYS A 23 15.14 1.32 5.35
C CYS A 23 14.03 0.60 4.59
N THR A 24 14.21 0.37 3.28
CA THR A 24 13.26 -0.37 2.46
C THR A 24 13.21 -1.84 2.84
N LEU A 25 14.30 -2.47 3.29
CA LEU A 25 14.31 -3.82 3.83
C LEU A 25 13.64 -3.91 5.19
N LYS A 26 13.78 -2.91 6.07
CA LYS A 26 13.03 -2.83 7.34
C LYS A 26 11.55 -2.58 7.09
N GLN A 27 11.22 -1.72 6.15
CA GLN A 27 9.85 -1.41 5.77
C GLN A 27 9.21 -2.58 5.01
N ALA A 28 9.98 -3.28 4.18
CA ALA A 28 9.61 -4.52 3.50
C ALA A 28 9.58 -5.72 4.46
N ALA A 29 10.40 -5.76 5.52
CA ALA A 29 10.30 -6.75 6.60
C ALA A 29 9.06 -6.50 7.47
N ASN A 30 8.71 -5.22 7.68
CA ASN A 30 7.44 -4.84 8.27
C ASN A 30 6.25 -5.08 7.31
N LEU A 31 6.45 -5.13 5.98
CA LEU A 31 5.42 -5.50 4.98
C LEU A 31 5.39 -7.02 4.71
N ASN A 32 6.50 -7.72 4.95
CA ASN A 32 6.59 -9.11 5.40
C ASN A 32 6.13 -9.21 6.87
N LEU A 33 5.15 -8.36 7.22
CA LEU A 33 4.14 -8.55 8.24
C LEU A 33 3.78 -10.04 8.22
N GLU A 34 4.49 -10.80 9.06
CA GLU A 34 3.88 -11.80 9.89
C GLU A 34 2.82 -12.64 9.18
N LEU A 35 3.03 -13.11 7.95
CA LEU A 35 2.10 -14.08 7.33
C LEU A 35 2.02 -15.33 8.22
N SER A 36 3.08 -15.57 9.00
CA SER A 36 3.18 -16.56 10.08
C SER A 36 2.51 -16.16 11.41
N GLU A 37 2.18 -14.89 11.65
CA GLU A 37 1.58 -14.41 12.91
C GLU A 37 0.11 -13.94 12.73
N ILE A 38 -0.25 -13.53 11.51
CA ILE A 38 -1.63 -13.29 11.04
C ILE A 38 -2.44 -14.59 11.02
N GLY A 39 -1.77 -15.74 10.89
CA GLY A 39 -2.32 -17.04 11.23
C GLY A 39 -1.85 -17.47 12.61
N ASP A 40 -2.76 -17.79 13.52
CA ASP A 40 -2.44 -18.96 14.35
C ASP A 40 -2.12 -20.12 13.38
N ASP A 41 -1.27 -21.07 13.78
CA ASP A 41 -1.02 -22.34 13.06
C ASP A 41 -2.30 -23.18 12.79
N ARG A 42 -3.47 -22.64 13.10
CA ARG A 42 -4.75 -23.32 13.18
C ARG A 42 -5.86 -22.47 12.56
N LEU A 43 -6.88 -23.17 12.09
CA LEU A 43 -8.04 -22.61 11.38
C LEU A 43 -8.71 -21.48 12.19
N LEU A 44 -8.68 -20.28 11.63
CA LEU A 44 -9.49 -19.17 12.10
C LEU A 44 -10.96 -19.47 11.78
N THR A 45 -11.82 -19.33 12.78
CA THR A 45 -13.26 -19.62 12.67
C THR A 45 -14.09 -18.39 12.37
N GLY A 46 -13.54 -17.19 12.59
CA GLY A 46 -14.23 -15.95 12.28
C GLY A 46 -13.35 -14.71 12.41
N CYS A 47 -13.78 -13.64 11.75
CA CYS A 47 -13.20 -12.32 11.87
C CYS A 47 -14.29 -11.25 11.94
N SER A 48 -14.01 -10.14 12.64
CA SER A 48 -14.88 -8.98 12.73
C SER A 48 -14.05 -7.71 12.71
N VAL A 49 -14.57 -6.66 12.06
CA VAL A 49 -13.90 -5.35 11.96
C VAL A 49 -14.62 -4.36 12.85
N SER A 50 -13.87 -3.55 13.59
CA SER A 50 -14.43 -2.49 14.41
C SER A 50 -15.17 -1.46 13.56
N ARG A 51 -16.18 -0.80 14.13
CA ARG A 51 -17.05 0.13 13.39
C ARG A 51 -16.32 1.35 12.83
N ASP A 52 -15.19 1.70 13.43
CA ASP A 52 -14.27 2.75 13.00
C ASP A 52 -13.16 2.27 12.05
N GLY A 53 -13.13 0.97 11.73
CA GLY A 53 -12.18 0.36 10.79
C GLY A 53 -10.74 0.29 11.29
N LYS A 54 -10.50 0.58 12.57
CA LYS A 54 -9.15 0.63 13.15
C LYS A 54 -8.68 -0.71 13.70
N MET A 55 -9.59 -1.63 13.99
CA MET A 55 -9.24 -2.90 14.61
C MET A 55 -9.90 -4.07 13.92
N ILE A 56 -9.19 -5.20 13.88
CA ILE A 56 -9.71 -6.48 13.41
C ILE A 56 -9.60 -7.47 14.56
N ALA A 57 -10.71 -8.09 14.92
CA ALA A 57 -10.74 -9.19 15.86
C ALA A 57 -10.82 -10.50 15.08
N THR A 58 -9.98 -11.46 15.44
CA THR A 58 -9.97 -12.82 14.88
C THR A 58 -10.15 -13.83 16.00
N CYS A 59 -10.98 -14.86 15.78
CA CYS A 59 -11.12 -15.97 16.71
C CYS A 59 -10.70 -17.30 16.07
N SER A 60 -10.16 -18.18 16.91
CA SER A 60 -9.67 -19.50 16.56
C SER A 60 -10.52 -20.58 17.23
N LEU A 61 -10.56 -21.77 16.63
CA LEU A 61 -11.27 -22.94 17.19
C LEU A 61 -10.67 -23.39 18.54
N THR A 62 -9.44 -22.97 18.84
CA THR A 62 -8.77 -23.23 20.13
C THR A 62 -9.22 -22.31 21.27
N GLY A 63 -10.17 -21.41 21.01
CA GLY A 63 -10.66 -20.43 21.98
C GLY A 63 -9.77 -19.20 22.12
N ALA A 64 -8.68 -19.11 21.35
CA ALA A 64 -7.87 -17.90 21.28
C ALA A 64 -8.57 -16.84 20.43
N SER A 65 -8.65 -15.62 20.95
CA SER A 65 -9.08 -14.44 20.21
C SER A 65 -7.94 -13.41 20.20
N LYS A 66 -7.53 -12.99 19.01
CA LYS A 66 -6.50 -11.95 18.82
C LYS A 66 -7.17 -10.67 18.31
N LEU A 67 -6.63 -9.54 18.75
CA LEU A 67 -7.07 -8.20 18.32
C LEU A 67 -5.90 -7.50 17.66
N TRP A 68 -6.12 -7.06 16.43
CA TRP A 68 -5.11 -6.43 15.59
C TRP A 68 -5.45 -4.95 15.44
N SER A 69 -4.46 -4.09 15.70
CA SER A 69 -4.57 -2.67 15.37
C SER A 69 -4.13 -2.47 13.93
N MET A 70 -5.05 -2.03 13.08
CA MET A 70 -4.73 -1.66 11.70
C MET A 70 -4.11 -0.25 11.67
N PRO A 71 -3.16 0.01 10.75
CA PRO A 71 -2.69 1.36 10.51
C PRO A 71 -3.88 2.23 10.10
N ILE A 72 -3.86 3.51 10.51
CA ILE A 72 -4.94 4.46 10.21
C ILE A 72 -5.12 4.55 8.70
N VAL A 73 -6.23 3.99 8.19
CA VAL A 73 -6.59 4.08 6.77
C VAL A 73 -7.03 5.51 6.49
N LYS A 74 -6.07 6.35 6.07
CA LYS A 74 -6.36 7.71 5.62
C LYS A 74 -6.70 7.68 4.15
N LYS A 75 -7.90 8.14 3.81
CA LYS A 75 -8.27 8.39 2.43
C LYS A 75 -7.36 9.48 1.85
N VAL A 76 -6.47 9.11 0.93
CA VAL A 76 -5.50 10.03 0.32
C VAL A 76 -6.15 10.86 -0.79
N SER A 77 -6.87 10.21 -1.69
CA SER A 77 -7.47 10.86 -2.85
C SER A 77 -8.78 10.18 -3.28
N THR A 78 -9.61 10.89 -4.03
CA THR A 78 -10.81 10.32 -4.66
C THR A 78 -10.71 10.52 -6.16
N PHE A 79 -10.66 9.43 -6.92
CA PHE A 79 -10.64 9.46 -8.37
C PHE A 79 -12.07 9.60 -8.90
N LYS A 80 -12.49 10.84 -9.19
CA LYS A 80 -13.82 11.13 -9.78
C LYS A 80 -13.63 11.46 -11.25
N GLY A 81 -14.27 10.70 -12.14
CA GLY A 81 -14.23 10.96 -13.57
C GLY A 81 -14.83 9.86 -14.44
N HIS A 82 -15.06 8.67 -13.89
CA HIS A 82 -15.90 7.66 -14.56
C HIS A 82 -17.37 8.06 -14.49
N THR A 83 -18.08 7.82 -15.59
CA THR A 83 -19.53 8.12 -15.69
C THR A 83 -20.39 6.95 -15.22
N GLU A 84 -19.82 5.75 -15.20
CA GLU A 84 -20.44 4.53 -14.67
C GLU A 84 -19.57 3.88 -13.57
N ARG A 85 -19.99 2.69 -13.13
CA ARG A 85 -19.30 1.91 -12.10
C ARG A 85 -17.90 1.50 -12.57
N ALA A 86 -16.90 1.82 -11.74
CA ALA A 86 -15.56 1.26 -11.87
C ALA A 86 -15.61 -0.25 -11.65
N THR A 87 -15.08 -1.01 -12.61
CA THR A 87 -15.06 -2.47 -12.60
C THR A 87 -13.75 -3.03 -12.05
N ASP A 88 -12.65 -2.30 -12.25
CA ASP A 88 -11.32 -2.75 -11.84
C ASP A 88 -10.38 -1.58 -11.52
N VAL A 89 -9.34 -1.85 -10.71
CA VAL A 89 -8.28 -0.91 -10.34
C VAL A 89 -6.93 -1.61 -10.23
N ALA A 90 -5.91 -1.06 -10.89
CA ALA A 90 -4.56 -1.59 -10.87
C ALA A 90 -3.55 -0.48 -10.54
N TYR A 91 -2.57 -0.80 -9.69
CA TYR A 91 -1.46 0.10 -9.40
C TYR A 91 -0.31 -0.16 -10.37
N SER A 92 0.37 0.90 -10.81
CA SER A 92 1.62 0.75 -11.55
C SER A 92 2.75 0.36 -10.60
N PRO A 93 3.54 -0.68 -10.91
CA PRO A 93 4.63 -1.10 -10.04
C PRO A 93 5.87 -0.20 -10.13
N VAL A 94 5.96 0.66 -11.16
CA VAL A 94 7.15 1.48 -11.45
C VAL A 94 6.93 2.95 -11.09
N HIS A 95 5.71 3.44 -11.33
CA HIS A 95 5.36 4.82 -11.05
C HIS A 95 4.17 4.79 -10.09
N ASN A 96 4.11 5.74 -9.14
CA ASN A 96 3.05 5.84 -8.13
C ASN A 96 1.71 6.31 -8.75
N HIS A 97 1.21 5.53 -9.70
CA HIS A 97 0.11 5.84 -10.59
C HIS A 97 -0.88 4.70 -10.57
N LEU A 98 -2.11 5.00 -10.96
CA LEU A 98 -3.22 4.09 -10.82
C LEU A 98 -4.02 4.06 -12.11
N ALA A 99 -4.37 2.87 -12.58
CA ALA A 99 -5.27 2.66 -13.70
C ALA A 99 -6.63 2.18 -13.16
N THR A 100 -7.72 2.76 -13.64
CA THR A 100 -9.08 2.31 -13.37
C THR A 100 -9.76 1.91 -14.67
N ALA A 101 -10.53 0.82 -14.65
CA ALA A 101 -11.43 0.44 -15.72
C ALA A 101 -12.88 0.62 -15.26
N SER A 102 -13.77 0.95 -16.19
CA SER A 102 -15.17 1.23 -15.89
C SER A 102 -16.10 0.66 -16.96
N ALA A 103 -17.34 0.42 -16.55
CA ALA A 103 -18.43 0.03 -17.44
C ALA A 103 -18.76 1.13 -18.48
N ASP A 104 -18.30 2.36 -18.25
CA ASP A 104 -18.41 3.47 -19.21
C ASP A 104 -17.56 3.31 -20.48
N ARG A 105 -16.98 2.12 -20.71
CA ARG A 105 -16.15 1.77 -21.87
C ARG A 105 -14.84 2.55 -21.94
N THR A 106 -14.42 3.14 -20.82
CA THR A 106 -13.14 3.82 -20.70
C THR A 106 -12.27 3.21 -19.62
N ALA A 107 -10.96 3.22 -19.85
CA ALA A 107 -9.97 3.07 -18.82
C ALA A 107 -9.31 4.43 -18.57
N LYS A 108 -9.10 4.79 -17.31
CA LYS A 108 -8.48 6.07 -16.91
C LYS A 108 -7.20 5.82 -16.16
N TYR A 109 -6.20 6.65 -16.42
CA TYR A 109 -4.90 6.62 -15.76
C TYR A 109 -4.73 7.88 -14.92
N TRP A 110 -4.33 7.69 -13.67
CA TRP A 110 -4.31 8.71 -12.64
C TRP A 110 -2.92 8.85 -12.02
N ASN A 111 -2.60 10.04 -11.51
CA ASN A 111 -1.50 10.22 -10.58
C ASN A 111 -1.94 9.92 -9.14
N ASP A 112 -0.97 9.75 -8.24
CA ASP A 112 -1.16 9.63 -6.78
C ASP A 112 -2.04 10.74 -6.18
N GLN A 113 -1.97 11.95 -6.72
CA GLN A 113 -2.75 13.13 -6.28
C GLN A 113 -4.22 13.10 -6.71
N GLY A 114 -4.69 12.10 -7.47
CA GLY A 114 -6.10 12.05 -7.91
C GLY A 114 -6.39 12.75 -9.25
N SER A 115 -5.37 13.25 -9.94
CA SER A 115 -5.49 13.92 -11.24
C SER A 115 -5.48 12.92 -12.38
N LEU A 116 -6.38 13.13 -13.34
CA LEU A 116 -6.49 12.33 -14.56
C LEU A 116 -5.35 12.68 -15.52
N LEU A 117 -4.53 11.70 -15.87
CA LEU A 117 -3.41 11.84 -16.80
C LEU A 117 -3.82 11.46 -18.22
N ARG A 118 -4.59 10.39 -18.35
CA ARG A 118 -5.01 9.88 -19.66
C ARG A 118 -6.34 9.15 -19.55
N THR A 119 -7.16 9.27 -20.59
CA THR A 119 -8.32 8.40 -20.82
C THR A 119 -8.01 7.53 -22.03
N PHE A 120 -8.27 6.24 -21.88
CA PHE A 120 -8.21 5.25 -22.93
C PHE A 120 -9.64 4.90 -23.31
N GLU A 121 -9.98 5.19 -24.55
CA GLU A 121 -11.29 4.94 -25.14
C GLU A 121 -11.12 3.88 -26.24
N GLY A 122 -12.19 3.17 -26.57
CA GLY A 122 -12.18 2.14 -27.62
C GLY A 122 -12.42 0.71 -27.13
N HIS A 123 -12.70 0.53 -25.83
CA HIS A 123 -13.24 -0.73 -25.34
C HIS A 123 -14.74 -0.76 -25.65
N VAL A 124 -15.16 -1.57 -26.65
CA VAL A 124 -16.56 -1.72 -27.07
C VAL A 124 -17.07 -3.09 -26.71
#